data_AF-A0A5S5CXB6-F1
#
_entry.id   AF-A0A5S5CXB6-F1
#
_cell.length_a   1.000
_cell.length_b   1.000
_cell.length_c   1.000
_cell.angle_alpha   90.00
_cell.angle_beta   90.00
_cell.angle_gamma   90.00
#
_symmetry.space_group_name_H-M   'P 1'
#
loop_
_entity.id
_entity.type
_entity.pdbx_description
1 polymer ?
#
loop_
_entity_poly.entity_id
_entity_poly.type
_entity_poly.pdbx_seq_one_letter_code
_entity_poly.pdbx_strand_id
1 'polypeptide(L)' 'MTLEQLGLGPVVIIESLQVDTTSGMRMSSHIRACFAPGWLYMETRPQGEPTVEVIPAHRVLHAGGVRPA' A
#
# COMPACT_ATOMS: atom_id res chain seq x y z
N MET A 1 -4.26 -2.02 -13.25
CA MET A 1 -3.09 -1.12 -13.27
C MET A 1 -2.19 -1.49 -12.10
N THR A 2 -0.88 -1.63 -12.32
CA THR A 2 0.11 -1.98 -11.28
C THR A 2 0.87 -0.75 -10.80
N LEU A 3 1.60 -0.87 -9.70
CA LEU A 3 2.42 0.23 -9.16
C LEU A 3 3.57 0.63 -10.09
N GLU A 4 4.16 -0.32 -10.81
CA GLU A 4 5.22 -0.08 -11.78
C GLU A 4 4.71 0.75 -12.97
N GLN A 5 3.47 0.52 -13.39
CA GLN A 5 2.84 1.28 -14.47
C GLN A 5 2.61 2.75 -14.09
N LEU A 6 2.47 3.04 -12.80
CA LEU A 6 2.30 4.41 -12.30
C LEU A 6 3.62 5.19 -12.21
N GLY A 7 4.76 4.51 -12.12
CA GLY A 7 6.09 5.16 -12.10
C GLY A 7 6.33 6.13 -10.92
N LEU A 8 5.68 5.89 -9.78
CA LEU A 8 5.65 6.82 -8.64
C LEU A 8 6.90 6.77 -7.75
N GLY A 9 7.71 5.72 -7.88
CA GLY A 9 8.88 5.48 -7.04
C GLY A 9 9.17 3.99 -6.85
N PRO A 10 10.04 3.66 -5.89
CA PRO A 10 10.38 2.27 -5.58
C PRO A 10 9.17 1.53 -5.00
N VAL A 11 8.91 0.35 -5.55
CA VAL A 11 7.92 -0.57 -5.00
C VAL A 11 8.57 -1.37 -3.87
N VAL A 12 7.87 -1.46 -2.75
CA VAL A 12 8.27 -2.24 -1.57
C VAL A 12 7.22 -3.31 -1.28
N ILE A 13 7.64 -4.39 -0.64
CA ILE A 13 6.76 -5.34 0.02
C ILE A 13 6.69 -4.96 1.50
N ILE A 14 5.48 -4.88 2.04
CA ILE A 14 5.20 -4.63 3.45
C ILE A 14 4.51 -5.87 3.99
N GLU A 15 5.17 -6.56 4.94
CA GLU A 15 4.64 -7.80 5.50
C GLU A 15 3.43 -7.55 6.43
N SER A 16 3.39 -6.40 7.10
CA SER A 16 2.26 -5.98 7.94
C SER A 16 1.99 -4.48 7.82
N LEU A 17 0.80 -4.11 7.34
CA LEU A 17 0.34 -2.74 7.25
C LEU A 17 -0.91 -2.54 8.13
N GLN A 18 -0.89 -1.49 8.95
CA GLN A 18 -2.06 -1.01 9.70
C GLN A 18 -2.40 0.40 9.25
N VAL A 19 -3.66 0.61 8.88
CA VAL A 19 -4.16 1.89 8.37
C VAL A 19 -5.43 2.26 9.12
N ASP A 20 -5.52 3.51 9.55
CA ASP A 20 -6.75 4.10 10.06
C ASP A 20 -7.70 4.43 8.90
N THR A 21 -8.93 3.94 8.95
CA THR A 21 -9.96 4.17 7.94
C THR A 21 -11.17 4.85 8.56
N THR A 22 -12.06 5.40 7.73
CA THR A 22 -13.30 6.01 8.21
C THR A 22 -14.21 5.02 8.97
N SER A 23 -13.98 3.72 8.79
CA SER A 23 -14.70 2.62 9.45
C SER A 23 -13.90 1.94 10.56
N GLY A 24 -12.75 2.50 10.96
CA GLY A 24 -11.84 1.93 11.97
C GLY A 24 -10.52 1.42 11.37
N MET A 25 -9.81 0.55 12.08
CA MET A 25 -8.48 0.08 11.65
C MET A 25 -8.58 -1.05 10.61
N ARG A 26 -7.88 -0.90 9.48
CA ARG A 26 -7.64 -1.97 8.51
C ARG A 26 -6.24 -2.55 8.68
N MET A 27 -6.18 -3.87 8.76
CA MET A 27 -4.93 -4.62 8.72
C MET A 27 -4.78 -5.32 7.37
N SER A 28 -3.60 -5.23 6.78
CA SER A 28 -3.24 -5.94 5.55
C SER A 28 -1.89 -6.60 5.73
N SER A 29 -1.70 -7.74 5.07
CA SER A 29 -0.44 -8.49 5.12
C SER A 29 0.05 -8.77 3.71
N HIS A 30 1.38 -8.83 3.58
CA HIS A 30 2.07 -9.15 2.33
C HIS A 30 1.59 -8.31 1.13
N ILE A 31 1.63 -6.98 1.29
CA ILE A 31 1.17 -6.04 0.27
C ILE A 31 2.34 -5.43 -0.49
N ARG A 32 2.15 -5.19 -1.79
CA ARG A 32 3.05 -4.37 -2.59
C ARG A 32 2.60 -2.93 -2.50
N ALA A 33 3.51 -2.00 -2.24
CA ALA A 33 3.18 -0.61 -2.10
C ALA A 33 4.28 0.33 -2.60
N CYS A 34 3.91 1.57 -2.89
CA CYS A 34 4.82 2.67 -3.16
C CYS A 34 4.45 3.84 -2.24
N PHE A 35 5.45 4.40 -1.55
CA PHE A 35 5.28 5.65 -0.81
C PHE A 35 5.64 6.83 -1.73
N ALA A 36 4.75 7.80 -1.81
CA ALA A 36 4.99 9.09 -2.47
C ALA A 36 4.66 10.23 -1.49
N PRO A 37 5.02 11.49 -1.78
CA PRO A 37 4.77 12.61 -0.87
C PRO A 37 3.30 12.71 -0.44
N GLY A 38 3.03 12.38 0.83
CA GLY A 38 1.68 12.41 1.42
C GLY A 38 0.77 11.21 1.12
N TRP A 39 1.22 10.24 0.32
CA TRP A 39 0.39 9.14 -0.17
C TRP A 39 1.08 7.78 -0.09
N LEU A 40 0.29 6.75 0.19
CA LEU A 40 0.63 5.34 0.08
C LEU A 40 -0.23 4.74 -1.04
N TYR A 41 0.42 4.20 -2.06
CA TYR A 41 -0.23 3.46 -3.14
C TYR A 41 -0.05 1.98 -2.87
N MET A 42 -1.14 1.24 -2.77
CA MET A 42 -1.14 -0.19 -2.41
C MET A 42 -1.74 -1.00 -3.55
N GLU A 43 -1.01 -2.00 -4.05
CA GLU A 43 -1.55 -2.94 -5.03
C GLU A 43 -2.46 -3.96 -4.35
N THR A 44 -3.66 -4.15 -4.89
CA THR A 44 -4.66 -5.12 -4.45
C THR A 44 -5.14 -5.94 -5.65
N ARG A 45 -5.66 -7.16 -5.41
CA ARG A 45 -6.18 -8.06 -6.46
C ARG A 45 -7.56 -8.64 -6.09
N PRO A 46 -8.60 -7.80 -5.97
CA PRO A 46 -9.91 -8.25 -5.52
C PRO A 46 -10.58 -9.28 -6.45
N GLN A 47 -10.18 -9.36 -7.73
CA GLN A 47 -10.75 -10.28 -8.73
C GLN A 47 -9.67 -10.88 -9.66
N GLY A 48 -8.42 -10.98 -9.18
CA GLY A 48 -7.27 -11.43 -9.97
C GLY A 48 -6.63 -10.32 -10.83
N GLU A 49 -7.37 -9.28 -11.18
CA GLU A 49 -6.83 -8.08 -11.84
C GLU A 49 -6.15 -7.15 -10.83
N PRO A 50 -4.94 -6.64 -11.13
CA PRO A 50 -4.24 -5.70 -10.26
C PRO A 50 -4.91 -4.34 -10.28
N THR A 51 -5.23 -3.85 -9.08
CA THR A 51 -5.76 -2.50 -8.83
C THR A 51 -4.88 -1.78 -7.83
N VAL A 52 -4.83 -0.45 -7.90
CA VAL A 52 -4.08 0.37 -6.93
C VAL A 52 -5.07 1.14 -6.07
N GLU A 53 -4.97 0.94 -4.76
CA GLU A 53 -5.66 1.73 -3.76
C GLU A 53 -4.74 2.87 -3.29
N VAL A 54 -5.31 4.06 -3.13
CA VAL A 54 -4.56 5.25 -2.69
C VAL A 54 -5.00 5.63 -1.29
N ILE A 55 -4.05 5.71 -0.38
CA ILE A 55 -4.25 5.95 1.04
C ILE A 55 -3.44 7.19 1.44
N PRO A 56 -4.02 8.18 2.15
CA PRO A 56 -3.23 9.26 2.72
C PRO A 56 -2.18 8.71 3.69
N ALA A 57 -0.91 9.10 3.54
CA ALA A 57 0.19 8.55 4.34
C ALA A 57 0.01 8.79 5.85
N HIS A 58 -0.64 9.90 6.24
CA HIS A 58 -0.94 10.20 7.65
C HIS A 58 -1.92 9.22 8.32
N ARG A 59 -2.59 8.36 7.53
CA ARG A 59 -3.46 7.31 8.04
C ARG A 59 -2.73 5.99 8.26
N VAL A 60 -1.47 5.86 7.83
CA VAL A 60 -0.67 4.67 8.08
C VAL A 60 -0.22 4.69 9.54
N LEU A 61 -0.74 3.78 10.34
CA LEU A 61 -0.42 3.64 11.75
C LEU A 61 0.88 2.83 11.95
N HIS A 62 1.09 1.82 11.09
CA HIS A 62 2.26 0.94 11.16
C HIS A 62 2.54 0.30 9.80
N ALA A 63 3.81 0.21 9.42
CA ALA A 63 4.30 -0.55 8.27
C ALA A 63 5.52 -1.37 8.71
N GLY A 64 5.34 -2.67 8.89
CA GLY A 64 6.35 -3.60 9.40
C GLY A 64 6.89 -4.54 8.32
N GLY A 65 8.16 -4.92 8.47
CA GLY A 65 8.83 -5.83 7.53
C GLY A 65 8.98 -5.26 6.13
N VAL A 66 9.19 -3.95 6.01
CA VAL A 66 9.34 -3.27 4.71
C VAL A 66 10.64 -3.70 4.04
N ARG A 67 10.55 -4.18 2.80
CA ARG A 67 11.71 -4.58 1.97
C ARG A 67 11.48 -4.22 0.51
N PRO A 68 12.53 -4.10 -0.32
CA PRO A 68 12.37 -3.96 -1.77
C PRO A 68 11.51 -5.09 -2.35
N ALA A 69 10.65 -4.75 -3.32
CA ALA A 69 9.76 -5.68 -4.00
C ALA A 69 10.46 -6.53 -5.07
#